data_AF-A0A415I2M2-F1
#
_entry.id   AF-A0A415I2M2-F1
#
_cell.length_a   1.000
_cell.length_b   1.000
_cell.length_c   1.000
_cell.angle_alpha   90.00
_cell.angle_beta   90.00
_cell.angle_gamma   90.00
#
_symmetry.space_group_name_H-M   'P 1'
#
loop_
_entity.id
_entity.type
_entity.pdbx_description
1 polymer ?
#
loop_
_entity_poly.entity_id
_entity_poly.type
_entity_poly.pdbx_seq_one_letter_code
_entity_poly.pdbx_strand_id
1 'polypeptide(L)'
;MKIKGIGTISKKEAMSILTREGREAVKNGDITTQELGEMYKLEQVKRACKIGTCGDTFRTCYNRIPESLKEDLAPAQLGLLVDSFYNCYSDAKNGKTD
;
A
#
# COMPACT_ATOMS: atom_id res chain seq x y z
N MET A 1 8.03 6.82 14.53
CA MET A 1 8.73 6.17 13.40
C MET A 1 8.52 7.02 12.16
N LYS A 2 9.54 7.13 11.30
CA LYS A 2 9.47 7.93 10.06
C LYS A 2 9.26 6.98 8.89
N ILE A 3 8.20 7.21 8.11
CA ILE A 3 7.88 6.45 6.91
C ILE A 3 7.98 7.41 5.72
N LYS A 4 8.83 7.09 4.75
CA LYS A 4 9.01 7.92 3.55
C LYS A 4 7.69 8.00 2.77
N GLY A 5 7.35 9.18 2.26
CA GLY A 5 6.07 9.46 1.61
C GLY A 5 4.86 9.65 2.56
N ILE A 6 4.98 9.39 3.86
CA ILE A 6 3.91 9.67 4.85
C ILE A 6 4.35 10.75 5.85
N GLY A 7 5.56 10.62 6.39
CA GLY A 7 6.07 11.47 7.47
C GLY A 7 6.29 10.70 8.76
N THR A 8 6.16 11.38 9.89
CA THR A 8 6.38 10.80 11.22
C THR A 8 5.07 10.37 11.83
N ILE A 9 4.95 9.09 12.20
CA ILE A 9 3.77 8.55 12.90
C ILE A 9 4.17 7.83 14.20
N SER A 10 3.21 7.61 15.09
CA SER A 10 3.45 6.81 16.29
C SER A 10 3.48 5.30 15.98
N LYS A 11 4.25 4.52 16.74
CA LYS A 11 4.23 3.04 16.61
C LYS A 11 2.84 2.47 16.90
N LYS A 12 2.12 3.07 17.86
CA LYS A 12 0.74 2.69 18.22
C LYS A 12 -0.23 2.86 17.04
N GLU A 13 -0.12 3.97 16.34
CA GLU A 13 -0.92 4.24 15.13
C GLU A 13 -0.59 3.23 14.02
N ALA A 14 0.70 2.97 13.78
CA ALA A 14 1.11 1.96 12.80
C ALA A 14 0.55 0.57 13.12
N MET A 15 0.55 0.19 14.40
CA MET A 15 0.00 -1.09 14.87
C MET A 15 -1.53 -1.18 14.81
N SER A 16 -2.24 -0.07 14.60
CA SER A 16 -3.71 -0.06 14.56
C SER A 16 -4.29 -0.83 13.37
N ILE A 17 -3.51 -1.00 12.30
CA ILE A 17 -3.90 -1.75 11.10
C ILE A 17 -3.74 -3.26 11.26
N LEU A 18 -3.08 -3.73 12.33
CA LEU A 18 -2.77 -5.13 12.53
C LEU A 18 -3.86 -5.83 13.37
N THR A 19 -3.98 -7.15 13.19
CA THR A 19 -4.72 -8.01 14.11
C THR A 19 -4.02 -8.12 15.47
N ARG A 20 -4.63 -8.80 16.44
CA ARG A 20 -4.01 -9.02 17.76
C ARG A 20 -2.68 -9.78 17.62
N GLU A 21 -2.68 -10.82 16.80
CA GLU A 21 -1.52 -11.68 16.52
C GLU A 21 -0.41 -10.86 15.84
N GLY A 22 -0.75 -10.01 14.87
CA GLY A 22 0.23 -9.11 14.24
C GLY A 22 0.83 -8.11 15.23
N ARG A 23 0.04 -7.60 16.19
CA ARG A 23 0.57 -6.74 17.26
C ARG A 23 1.51 -7.49 18.20
N GLU A 24 1.25 -8.77 18.48
CA GLU A 24 2.14 -9.62 19.28
C GLU A 24 3.45 -9.89 18.55
N ALA A 25 3.41 -10.20 17.25
CA ALA A 25 4.61 -10.38 16.42
C ALA A 25 5.54 -9.15 16.43
N VAL A 26 4.99 -7.93 16.36
CA VAL A 26 5.76 -6.68 16.51
C VAL A 26 6.39 -6.52 17.90
N LYS A 27 5.71 -7.00 18.96
CA LYS A 27 6.22 -6.92 20.33
C LYS A 27 7.32 -7.94 20.59
N ASN A 28 7.21 -9.12 19.99
CA ASN A 28 8.16 -10.21 20.12
C ASN A 28 9.40 -10.00 19.24
N GLY A 29 9.34 -9.08 18.27
CA GLY A 29 10.45 -8.76 17.37
C GLY A 29 10.40 -9.52 16.04
N ASP A 30 9.36 -10.34 15.82
CA ASP A 30 9.13 -11.06 14.56
C ASP A 30 8.78 -10.13 13.39
N ILE A 31 8.24 -8.93 13.71
CA ILE A 31 8.02 -7.84 12.75
C ILE A 31 8.84 -6.64 13.21
N THR A 32 9.78 -6.22 12.37
CA THR A 32 10.62 -5.05 12.62
C THR A 32 9.81 -3.76 12.51
N THR A 33 10.37 -2.67 13.05
CA THR A 33 9.72 -1.34 12.92
C THR A 33 9.68 -0.88 11.46
N GLN A 34 10.63 -1.31 10.62
CA GLN A 34 10.63 -1.02 9.19
C GLN A 34 9.49 -1.76 8.49
N GLU A 35 9.37 -3.08 8.67
CA GLU A 35 8.30 -3.89 8.08
C GLU A 35 6.92 -3.39 8.53
N LEU A 36 6.76 -3.02 9.81
CA LEU A 36 5.53 -2.38 10.29
C LEU A 36 5.20 -1.09 9.51
N GLY A 37 6.22 -0.29 9.17
CA GLY A 37 6.06 0.92 8.39
C GLY A 37 5.64 0.64 6.95
N GLU A 38 6.22 -0.38 6.33
CA GLU A 38 5.88 -0.85 4.98
C GLU A 38 4.43 -1.40 4.94
N MET A 39 4.05 -2.20 5.93
CA MET A 39 2.68 -2.71 6.09
C MET A 39 1.67 -1.57 6.28
N TYR A 40 1.98 -0.60 7.14
CA TYR A 40 1.12 0.57 7.34
C TYR A 40 0.98 1.36 6.04
N LYS A 41 2.09 1.62 5.33
CA LYS A 41 2.04 2.35 4.06
C LYS A 41 1.18 1.61 3.03
N LEU A 42 1.35 0.30 2.87
CA LEU A 42 0.56 -0.51 1.96
C LEU A 42 -0.95 -0.42 2.27
N GLU A 43 -1.33 -0.48 3.53
CA GLU A 43 -2.72 -0.36 3.97
C GLU A 43 -3.29 1.02 3.64
N GLN A 44 -2.50 2.09 3.83
CA GLN A 44 -2.91 3.44 3.43
C GLN A 44 -3.07 3.57 1.91
N VAL A 45 -2.26 2.88 1.11
CA VAL A 45 -2.43 2.85 -0.36
C VAL A 45 -3.73 2.15 -0.74
N LYS A 46 -4.05 1.01 -0.11
CA LYS A 46 -5.32 0.31 -0.35
C LYS A 46 -6.51 1.22 -0.09
N ARG A 47 -6.50 1.95 1.02
CA ARG A 47 -7.56 2.91 1.37
C ARG A 47 -7.68 4.07 0.38
N ALA A 48 -6.59 4.44 -0.28
CA ALA A 48 -6.55 5.58 -1.20
C ALA A 48 -6.92 5.22 -2.65
N CYS A 49 -7.03 3.95 -3.02
CA CYS A 49 -7.32 3.50 -4.39
C CYS A 49 -8.70 2.86 -4.51
N LYS A 50 -9.31 2.97 -5.69
CA LYS A 50 -10.67 2.46 -5.97
C LYS A 50 -10.76 0.94 -5.87
N ILE A 51 -9.69 0.25 -6.24
CA ILE A 51 -9.63 -1.22 -6.25
C ILE A 51 -9.00 -1.82 -5.00
N GLY A 52 -8.82 -1.04 -3.92
CA GLY A 52 -8.10 -1.49 -2.71
C GLY A 52 -8.73 -2.68 -1.99
N THR A 53 -10.03 -2.90 -2.17
CA THR A 53 -10.76 -4.07 -1.64
C THR A 53 -10.64 -5.30 -2.55
N CYS A 54 -10.23 -5.13 -3.81
CA CYS A 54 -10.00 -6.21 -4.76
C CYS A 54 -8.57 -6.76 -4.61
N GLY A 55 -8.34 -7.57 -3.58
CA GLY A 55 -6.99 -8.00 -3.14
C GLY A 55 -6.02 -8.43 -4.25
N ASP A 56 -6.43 -9.36 -5.11
CA ASP A 56 -5.56 -9.89 -6.18
C ASP A 56 -5.30 -8.86 -7.29
N THR A 57 -6.33 -8.12 -7.70
CA THR A 57 -6.23 -7.06 -8.71
C THR A 57 -5.36 -5.91 -8.21
N PHE A 58 -5.58 -5.48 -6.97
CA PHE A 58 -4.78 -4.48 -6.28
C PHE A 58 -3.31 -4.90 -6.25
N ARG A 59 -3.03 -6.12 -5.77
CA ARG A 59 -1.66 -6.64 -5.66
C ARG A 59 -0.98 -6.68 -7.02
N THR A 60 -1.69 -7.14 -8.05
CA THR A 60 -1.17 -7.18 -9.42
C THR A 60 -0.78 -5.80 -9.92
N CYS A 61 -1.61 -4.79 -9.71
CA CYS A 61 -1.33 -3.41 -10.13
C CYS A 61 -0.23 -2.76 -9.28
N TYR A 62 -0.31 -2.89 -7.96
CA TYR A 62 0.68 -2.33 -7.02
C TYR A 62 2.09 -2.89 -7.26
N ASN A 63 2.20 -4.19 -7.58
CA ASN A 63 3.48 -4.84 -7.88
C ASN A 63 4.14 -4.33 -9.17
N ARG A 64 3.41 -3.62 -10.05
CA ARG A 64 3.99 -2.99 -11.25
C ARG A 64 4.74 -1.70 -10.94
N ILE A 65 4.50 -1.09 -9.77
CA ILE A 65 5.19 0.13 -9.36
C ILE A 65 6.64 -0.25 -8.96
N PRO A 66 7.66 0.42 -9.53
CA PRO A 66 9.05 0.28 -9.08
C PRO A 66 9.21 0.54 -7.57
N GLU A 67 10.09 -0.21 -6.91
CA GLU A 67 10.24 -0.12 -5.45
C GLU A 67 10.69 1.27 -4.98
N SER A 68 11.59 1.91 -5.73
CA SER A 68 12.01 3.30 -5.45
C SER A 68 10.84 4.28 -5.41
N LEU A 69 9.85 4.12 -6.30
CA LEU A 69 8.65 4.95 -6.31
C LEU A 69 7.70 4.59 -5.15
N LYS A 70 7.62 3.30 -4.76
CA LYS A 70 6.85 2.90 -3.57
C LYS A 70 7.43 3.51 -2.30
N GLU A 71 8.74 3.68 -2.20
CA GLU A 71 9.37 4.36 -1.07
C GLU A 71 9.09 5.87 -1.07
N ASP A 72 9.24 6.53 -2.21
CA ASP A 72 9.21 7.99 -2.31
C ASP A 72 7.81 8.58 -2.25
N LEU A 73 6.85 7.96 -2.94
CA LEU A 73 5.54 8.55 -3.17
C LEU A 73 4.62 8.44 -1.95
N ALA A 74 3.70 9.40 -1.84
CA ALA A 74 2.65 9.36 -0.85
C ALA A 74 1.60 8.28 -1.16
N PRO A 75 0.90 7.74 -0.15
CA PRO A 75 -0.11 6.70 -0.37
C PRO A 75 -1.17 7.05 -1.41
N ALA A 76 -1.61 8.32 -1.45
CA ALA A 76 -2.56 8.80 -2.45
C ALA A 76 -2.00 8.76 -3.88
N GLN A 77 -0.72 9.11 -4.07
CA GLN A 77 -0.07 9.06 -5.38
C GLN A 77 0.10 7.61 -5.85
N LEU A 78 0.48 6.71 -4.95
CA LEU A 78 0.54 5.28 -5.23
C LEU A 78 -0.85 4.72 -5.55
N GLY A 79 -1.89 5.16 -4.85
CA GLY A 79 -3.27 4.77 -5.13
C GLY A 79 -3.73 5.17 -6.52
N LEU A 80 -3.38 6.39 -6.97
CA LEU A 80 -3.64 6.85 -8.33
C LEU A 80 -2.89 6.02 -9.38
N LEU A 81 -1.64 5.62 -9.12
CA LEU A 81 -0.89 4.73 -10.02
C LEU A 81 -1.55 3.36 -10.12
N VAL A 82 -2.00 2.79 -9.00
CA VAL A 82 -2.73 1.52 -8.97
C VAL A 82 -4.00 1.60 -9.82
N ASP A 83 -4.81 2.64 -9.61
CA ASP A 83 -6.05 2.84 -10.37
C ASP A 83 -5.77 3.06 -11.87
N SER A 84 -4.70 3.78 -12.20
CA SER A 84 -4.30 4.02 -13.59
C SER A 84 -3.90 2.73 -14.29
N PHE A 85 -3.11 1.87 -13.65
CA PHE A 85 -2.75 0.57 -14.22
C PHE A 85 -3.99 -0.31 -14.41
N TYR A 86 -4.90 -0.34 -13.43
CA TYR A 86 -6.14 -1.08 -13.56
C TYR A 86 -6.97 -0.60 -14.76
N ASN A 87 -7.14 0.72 -14.92
CA ASN A 87 -7.87 1.29 -16.03
C ASN A 87 -7.21 0.94 -17.37
N CYS A 88 -5.88 1.08 -17.50
CA CYS A 88 -5.18 0.69 -18.73
C CYS A 88 -5.44 -0.77 -19.14
N TYR A 89 -5.40 -1.71 -18.18
CA TYR A 89 -5.73 -3.11 -18.47
C TYR A 89 -7.21 -3.30 -18.83
N SER A 90 -8.11 -2.61 -18.14
CA SER A 90 -9.55 -2.68 -18.39
C SER A 90 -9.92 -2.12 -19.77
N ASP A 91 -9.36 -0.97 -20.14
CA ASP A 91 -9.62 -0.30 -21.41
C ASP A 91 -9.07 -1.13 -22.57
N ALA A 92 -7.85 -1.66 -22.45
CA ALA A 92 -7.27 -2.59 -23.43
C ALA A 92 -8.12 -3.85 -23.59
N LYS A 93 -8.61 -4.44 -22.49
CA LYS A 93 -9.48 -5.63 -22.54
C LYS A 93 -10.83 -5.34 -23.20
N ASN A 94 -11.38 -4.15 -22.98
CA ASN A 94 -12.70 -3.76 -23.47
C ASN A 94 -12.65 -3.06 -24.84
N GLY A 95 -11.47 -2.94 -25.46
CA GLY A 95 -11.29 -2.28 -26.75
C GLY A 95 -11.64 -0.79 -26.74
N LYS A 96 -11.59 -0.15 -25.56
CA LYS A 96 -11.84 1.29 -25.46
C LYS A 96 -10.62 2.03 -25.99
N THR A 97 -10.84 2.83 -27.02
CA THR A 97 -9.92 3.85 -27.51
C THR A 97 -10.62 5.18 -27.27
N ASP A 98 -9.93 6.10 -26.57
CA ASP A 98 -10.44 7.43 -26.24
C ASP A 98 -10.85 8.22 -27.49
#